data_AF-A0AB33FXF5-F1
#
_entry.id   AF-A0AB33FXF5-F1
#
_cell.length_a   1.000
_cell.length_b   1.000
_cell.length_c   1.000
_cell.angle_alpha   90.00
_cell.angle_beta   90.00
_cell.angle_gamma   90.00
#
_symmetry.space_group_name_H-M   'P 1'
#
loop_
_entity.id
_entity.type
_entity.pdbx_description
1 polymer ?
#
loop_
_entity_poly.entity_id
_entity_poly.type
_entity_poly.pdbx_seq_one_letter_code
_entity_poly.pdbx_strand_id
1 'polypeptide(L)'
;MSELSPYKQIIPATDWYFRHDNVPGEHGESTVYQLAAWALKENGDIVGLVTVRDIDTGHPKLVTPPPVPGDYLHKEQLTDDEKTWAKKR
;
A
#
# COMPACT_ATOMS: atom_id res chain seq x y z
N MET A 1 -4.27 -22.59 11.17
CA MET A 1 -4.35 -23.09 9.78
C MET A 1 -3.64 -22.06 8.91
N SER A 2 -2.51 -22.42 8.32
CA SER A 2 -1.73 -21.52 7.45
C SER A 2 -2.53 -21.23 6.19
N GLU A 3 -3.01 -19.99 6.03
CA GLU A 3 -3.61 -19.55 4.77
C GLU A 3 -2.55 -19.68 3.67
N LEU A 4 -2.73 -20.66 2.79
CA LEU A 4 -1.97 -20.83 1.56
C LEU A 4 -1.95 -19.48 0.82
N SER A 5 -0.76 -18.98 0.45
CA SER A 5 -0.59 -17.66 -0.15
C SER A 5 -1.63 -17.40 -1.25
N PRO A 6 -2.61 -16.49 -1.04
CA PRO A 6 -3.92 -16.52 -1.70
C PRO A 6 -3.95 -15.82 -3.06
N TYR A 7 -2.80 -15.66 -3.72
CA TYR A 7 -2.66 -14.80 -4.90
C TYR A 7 -2.52 -15.62 -6.18
N LYS A 8 -3.49 -15.48 -7.06
CA LYS A 8 -3.54 -16.07 -8.40
C LYS A 8 -2.58 -15.37 -9.37
N GLN A 9 -2.42 -14.06 -9.23
CA GLN A 9 -1.54 -13.26 -10.11
C GLN A 9 -1.02 -12.02 -9.38
N ILE A 10 0.24 -11.66 -9.65
CA ILE A 10 0.88 -10.42 -9.20
C ILE A 10 1.22 -9.56 -10.41
N ILE A 11 0.90 -8.28 -10.37
CA ILE A 11 1.07 -7.32 -11.47
C ILE A 11 1.80 -6.07 -10.92
N PRO A 12 2.81 -5.51 -11.60
CA PRO A 12 3.43 -4.26 -11.16
C PRO A 12 2.42 -3.11 -11.01
N ALA A 13 2.54 -2.33 -9.94
CA ALA A 13 1.64 -1.21 -9.63
C ALA A 13 2.37 0.14 -9.78
N THR A 14 3.04 0.33 -10.92
CA THR A 14 3.81 1.55 -11.21
C THR A 14 2.96 2.80 -11.01
N ASP A 15 3.48 3.77 -10.26
CA ASP A 15 2.82 5.05 -9.96
C ASP A 15 1.48 4.95 -9.19
N TRP A 16 1.18 3.81 -8.56
CA TRP A 16 0.02 3.66 -7.68
C TRP A 16 0.38 3.76 -6.20
N TYR A 17 -0.54 4.32 -5.43
CA TYR A 17 -0.41 4.57 -3.99
C TYR A 17 -1.68 4.18 -3.24
N PHE A 18 -1.53 3.76 -1.99
CA PHE A 18 -2.62 3.68 -1.03
C PHE A 18 -2.55 4.92 -0.15
N ARG A 19 -3.65 5.69 -0.10
CA ARG A 19 -3.75 6.95 0.63
C ARG A 19 -4.86 6.83 1.65
N HIS A 20 -4.58 7.18 2.89
CA HIS A 20 -5.60 7.32 3.92
C HIS A 20 -5.43 8.65 4.67
N ASP A 21 -6.53 9.18 5.19
CA ASP A 21 -6.48 10.32 6.10
C ASP A 21 -5.83 9.90 7.43
N ASN A 22 -5.04 10.81 8.00
CA ASN A 22 -4.54 10.66 9.36
C ASN A 22 -5.61 11.13 10.36
N VAL A 23 -5.51 10.67 11.60
CA VAL A 23 -6.37 11.20 12.66
C VAL A 23 -6.02 12.67 12.95
N PRO A 24 -7.00 13.54 13.27
CA PRO A 24 -6.71 14.93 13.58
C PRO A 24 -5.67 15.09 14.69
N GLY A 25 -4.65 15.93 14.44
CA GLY A 25 -3.55 16.18 15.38
C GLY A 25 -2.26 15.42 15.09
N GLU A 26 -2.27 14.47 14.15
CA GLU A 26 -1.05 13.85 13.62
C GLU A 26 -0.29 14.78 12.67
N HIS A 27 1.00 14.49 12.46
CA HIS A 27 1.82 15.23 11.50
C HIS A 27 1.37 14.94 10.05
N GLY A 28 0.67 15.90 9.46
CA GLY A 28 0.17 15.83 8.07
C GLY A 28 -1.23 15.27 7.96
N GLU A 29 -1.99 15.72 6.96
CA GLU A 29 -3.41 15.37 6.80
C GLU A 29 -3.64 13.94 6.33
N SER A 30 -2.67 13.36 5.60
CA SER A 30 -2.78 12.02 5.04
C SER A 30 -1.44 11.28 5.06
N THR A 31 -1.53 9.95 5.00
CA THR A 31 -0.38 9.06 4.79
C THR A 31 -0.54 8.36 3.45
N VAL A 32 0.57 8.29 2.70
CA VAL A 32 0.66 7.59 1.42
C VAL A 32 1.67 6.44 1.49
N TYR A 33 1.31 5.31 0.89
CA TYR A 33 2.16 4.14 0.71
C TYR A 33 2.26 3.83 -0.78
N GLN A 34 3.48 3.77 -1.31
CA GLN A 34 3.68 3.33 -2.69
C GLN A 34 3.35 1.84 -2.82
N LEU A 35 2.52 1.48 -3.79
CA LEU A 35 2.27 0.09 -4.13
C LEU A 35 3.47 -0.46 -4.91
N ALA A 36 3.91 -1.65 -4.53
CA ALA A 36 4.85 -2.43 -5.32
C ALA A 36 4.11 -3.21 -6.41
N ALA A 37 2.93 -3.74 -6.08
CA ALA A 37 2.16 -4.60 -6.97
C ALA A 37 0.67 -4.63 -6.64
N TRP A 38 -0.12 -5.02 -7.63
CA TRP A 38 -1.48 -5.52 -7.49
C TRP A 38 -1.46 -7.04 -7.35
N ALA A 39 -2.32 -7.58 -6.49
CA ALA A 39 -2.52 -9.00 -6.33
C ALA A 39 -3.97 -9.36 -6.60
N LEU A 40 -4.20 -10.20 -7.62
CA LEU A 40 -5.47 -10.87 -7.85
C LEU A 40 -5.52 -12.10 -6.95
N LYS A 41 -6.51 -12.16 -6.07
CA LYS A 41 -6.78 -13.32 -5.22
C LYS A 41 -7.59 -14.38 -5.95
N GLU A 42 -7.56 -15.61 -5.44
CA GLU A 42 -8.35 -16.72 -5.99
C GLU A 42 -9.87 -16.46 -5.96
N ASN A 43 -10.35 -15.68 -4.98
CA ASN A 43 -11.76 -15.30 -4.87
C ASN A 43 -12.17 -14.18 -5.84
N GLY A 44 -11.25 -13.65 -6.64
CA GLY A 44 -11.49 -12.57 -7.59
C GLY A 44 -11.21 -11.16 -7.06
N ASP A 45 -10.91 -11.01 -5.76
CA ASP A 45 -10.56 -9.70 -5.20
C ASP A 45 -9.21 -9.21 -5.72
N ILE A 46 -9.09 -7.90 -5.93
CA ILE A 46 -7.83 -7.24 -6.25
C ILE A 46 -7.42 -6.38 -5.06
N VAL A 47 -6.20 -6.57 -4.58
CA VAL A 47 -5.62 -5.78 -3.49
C VAL A 47 -4.26 -5.23 -3.87
N GLY A 48 -3.92 -4.04 -3.39
CA GLY A 48 -2.58 -3.49 -3.48
C GLY A 48 -1.64 -4.14 -2.46
N LEU A 49 -0.37 -4.25 -2.82
CA LEU A 49 0.71 -4.73 -1.95
C LEU A 49 1.78 -3.65 -1.80
N VAL A 50 2.25 -3.45 -0.56
CA VAL A 50 3.29 -2.51 -0.19
C VAL A 50 4.50 -3.25 0.36
N THR A 51 5.69 -2.68 0.21
CA THR A 51 6.91 -3.22 0.79
C THR A 51 7.02 -2.83 2.26
N VAL A 52 7.31 -3.81 3.12
CA VAL A 52 7.66 -3.58 4.52
C VAL A 52 8.88 -4.40 4.87
N ARG A 53 9.58 -3.99 5.93
CA ARG A 53 10.61 -4.80 6.56
C ARG A 53 9.99 -5.53 7.75
N ASP A 54 10.10 -6.84 7.75
CA ASP A 54 9.67 -7.66 8.87
C ASP A 54 10.50 -7.31 10.12
N ILE A 55 9.83 -7.07 11.25
CA ILE A 55 10.50 -6.55 12.47
C ILE A 55 11.34 -7.64 13.14
N ASP A 56 10.88 -8.89 13.09
CA ASP A 56 11.52 -10.00 13.79
C ASP A 56 12.72 -10.53 13.02
N THR A 57 12.60 -10.58 11.69
CA THR A 57 13.62 -11.19 10.80
C THR A 57 14.45 -10.17 10.03
N GLY A 58 13.99 -8.92 9.93
CA GLY A 58 14.63 -7.88 9.13
C GLY A 58 14.51 -8.08 7.61
N HIS A 59 13.82 -9.12 7.14
CA HIS A 59 13.67 -9.39 5.71
C HIS A 59 12.58 -8.51 5.07
N PRO A 60 12.79 -8.05 3.83
CA PRO A 60 11.74 -7.35 3.09
C PRO A 60 10.63 -8.34 2.68
N LYS A 61 9.38 -7.91 2.82
CA LYS A 61 8.19 -8.67 2.38
C LYS A 61 7.13 -7.74 1.80
N LEU A 62 6.21 -8.33 1.04
CA LEU A 62 5.01 -7.67 0.56
C LEU A 62 3.84 -7.97 1.48
N VAL A 63 3.09 -6.93 1.85
CA VAL A 63 1.87 -7.04 2.66
C VAL A 63 0.78 -6.16 2.06
N THR A 64 -0.48 -6.44 2.40
CA THR A 64 -1.55 -5.48 2.11
C THR A 64 -1.37 -4.22 2.99
N PRO A 65 -1.80 -3.04 2.52
CA PRO A 65 -1.85 -1.85 3.36
C PRO A 65 -2.61 -2.10 4.67
N PRO A 66 -2.40 -1.24 5.70
CA PRO A 66 -3.15 -1.32 6.94
C PRO A 66 -4.67 -1.34 6.69
N PRO A 67 -5.46 -2.09 7.48
CA PRO A 67 -6.90 -2.22 7.30
C PRO A 67 -7.65 -0.97 7.81
N VAL A 68 -7.32 0.18 7.25
CA VAL A 68 -7.93 1.49 7.54
C VAL A 68 -8.68 1.98 6.29
N PRO A 69 -9.73 2.82 6.45
CA PRO A 69 -10.37 3.46 5.31
C PRO A 69 -9.37 4.27 4.50
N GLY A 70 -9.32 4.06 3.20
CA GLY A 70 -8.42 4.74 2.30
C GLY A 70 -8.66 4.32 0.85
N ASP A 71 -7.98 5.01 -0.06
CA ASP A 71 -8.17 4.89 -1.49
C ASP A 71 -6.88 4.47 -2.20
N TYR A 72 -7.04 3.72 -3.28
CA TYR A 72 -5.96 3.53 -4.23
C TYR A 72 -5.97 4.66 -5.26
N LEU A 73 -4.88 5.42 -5.30
CA LEU A 73 -4.73 6.60 -6.16
C LEU A 73 -3.54 6.42 -7.08
N HIS A 74 -3.71 6.78 -8.34
CA HIS A 74 -2.58 7.00 -9.23
C HIS A 74 -1.86 8.30 -8.84
N LYS A 75 -0.56 8.40 -9.09
CA LYS A 75 0.30 9.55 -8.77
C LYS A 75 -0.29 10.91 -9.16
N GLU A 76 -0.98 10.97 -10.29
CA GLU A 76 -1.59 12.20 -10.80
C GLU A 76 -2.83 12.65 -10.01
N GLN A 77 -3.41 11.76 -9.20
CA GLN A 77 -4.52 12.06 -8.31
C GLN A 77 -4.06 12.51 -6.91
N LEU A 78 -2.76 12.37 -6.60
CA LEU A 78 -2.19 12.86 -5.34
C LEU A 78 -2.03 14.38 -5.37
N THR A 79 -2.20 15.01 -4.21
CA THR A 79 -1.83 16.41 -4.02
C THR A 79 -0.31 16.60 -4.08
N ASP A 80 0.16 17.83 -4.26
CA ASP A 80 1.60 18.11 -4.30
C ASP A 80 2.30 17.83 -2.96
N ASP A 81 1.58 18.03 -1.84
CA ASP A 81 2.06 17.66 -0.51
C ASP A 81 2.19 16.14 -0.39
N GLU A 82 1.19 15.38 -0.82
CA GLU A 82 1.21 13.92 -0.84
C GLU A 82 2.33 13.35 -1.72
N LYS A 83 2.53 13.94 -2.92
CA LYS A 83 3.66 13.59 -3.81
C LYS A 83 5.02 13.85 -3.16
N THR A 84 5.12 14.85 -2.29
CA THR A 84 6.35 15.17 -1.58
C THR A 84 6.61 14.16 -0.47
N TRP A 85 5.59 13.73 0.26
CA TRP A 85 5.69 12.68 1.27
C TRP A 85 5.98 11.30 0.67
N ALA A 86 5.40 10.99 -0.49
CA ALA A 86 5.63 9.75 -1.22
C ALA A 86 7.13 9.52 -1.57
N LYS A 87 7.90 10.59 -1.80
CA LYS A 87 9.32 10.52 -2.17
C LYS A 87 10.27 10.35 -0.99
N LYS A 88 9.79 10.50 0.25
CA LYS A 88 10.64 10.55 1.46
C LYS A 88 10.81 9.20 2.18
N ARG A 89 10.23 8.11 1.67
CA ARG A 89 10.27 6.78 2.30
C ARG A 89 11.20 5.83 1.57
#